data_AF-A0A370DXW7-F1
#
_entry.id   AF-A0A370DXW7-F1
#
_cell.length_a   1.000
_cell.length_b   1.000
_cell.length_c   1.000
_cell.angle_alpha   90.00
_cell.angle_beta   90.00
_cell.angle_gamma   90.00
#
_symmetry.space_group_name_H-M   'P 1'
#
loop_
_entity.id
_entity.type
_entity.pdbx_description
1 polymer ?
#
loop_
_entity_poly.entity_id
_entity_poly.type
_entity_poly.pdbx_seq_one_letter_code
_entity_poly.pdbx_strand_id
1 'polypeptide(L)'
;MTCRSDLFLLAVNLTRRCNLACDHCYMDADTRESGGQDELTTNEVKGLLDEIASRSNETMVVLTGGEPLLRRDLVELVNHGSSLGLSIVVGTNGVLLNESKVQQLKAAGAMGLGISLDSLDPAQHDGFRGCPGSWEKTLAGMEACRKFDLPFQVHFSVTEQNAHEVQGMIDFSRATGAHVLNIFFLVCTGRGESMSDITPQRYEAVLKQLVEAQDTTSDLIIRARCAPHYKRIAYQLDPESPLTRAQGYEGGGCLAGIHYCRITPEGGVTACPYIPDEEGTIRETPFWQIWDNSPTFAQLTHPNLGGKCGKCEYQQLCTGCRARPKALGGSLMDADPWCSYQPEGKPIIQPLVPAITDDVSWSSEAEKRLSRVPGFLRKMVRKRAEDHVRKLGETVVTLEHMATLAKNRFKNGMPSRPPGNVSSIAEAGAQPISDAPPLPWTAEAQTHLDTMPPFLQEGVRQVAEDVARNEGRLEVNMKLLQRLEDEDEPRRAFPSTFVKIVVQFSTLLCL
;
A
#
# COMPACT_ATOMS: atom_id res chain seq x y z
N MET A 1 24.46 25.82 1.62
CA MET A 1 23.29 25.06 2.12
C MET A 1 22.84 24.14 1.02
N THR A 2 23.23 22.86 1.08
CA THR A 2 22.73 21.84 0.16
C THR A 2 21.30 21.50 0.57
N CYS A 3 20.34 21.74 -0.33
CA CYS A 3 18.93 21.37 -0.15
C CYS A 3 18.85 19.86 0.15
N ARG A 4 18.20 19.49 1.26
CA ARG A 4 17.94 18.09 1.64
C ARG A 4 17.08 17.41 0.56
N SER A 5 17.13 16.07 0.51
CA SER A 5 16.26 15.28 -0.38
C SER A 5 14.78 15.63 -0.23
N ASP A 6 14.05 15.57 -1.35
CA ASP A 6 12.62 15.86 -1.38
C ASP A 6 11.84 14.92 -0.44
N LEU A 7 11.00 15.51 0.41
CA LEU A 7 9.99 14.77 1.17
C LEU A 7 8.98 14.18 0.19
N PHE A 8 8.83 12.86 0.20
CA PHE A 8 7.89 12.18 -0.70
C PHE A 8 6.59 11.80 0.00
N LEU A 9 6.68 11.40 1.27
CA LEU A 9 5.55 10.90 2.04
C LEU A 9 5.52 11.56 3.42
N LEU A 10 4.39 12.19 3.76
CA LEU A 10 4.12 12.71 5.10
C LEU A 10 2.95 11.94 5.71
N ALA A 11 3.13 11.32 6.86
CA ALA A 11 2.01 10.79 7.64
C ALA A 11 1.60 11.84 8.68
N VAL A 12 0.32 12.20 8.72
CA VAL A 12 -0.22 13.10 9.75
C VAL A 12 -1.15 12.28 10.62
N ASN A 13 -0.74 12.01 11.86
CA ASN A 13 -1.63 11.42 12.84
C ASN A 13 -2.54 12.53 13.37
N LEU A 14 -3.80 12.53 12.95
CA LEU A 14 -4.72 13.62 13.22
C LEU A 14 -5.30 13.59 14.63
N THR A 15 -5.36 12.44 15.29
CA THR A 15 -5.99 12.31 16.60
C THR A 15 -5.42 11.11 17.34
N ARG A 16 -5.48 11.12 18.67
CA ARG A 16 -5.20 9.95 19.50
C ARG A 16 -6.38 8.99 19.59
N ARG A 17 -7.59 9.45 19.23
CA ARG A 17 -8.82 8.67 19.38
C ARG A 17 -8.93 7.55 18.37
N CYS A 18 -9.29 6.36 18.81
CA CYS A 18 -9.66 5.25 17.94
C CYS A 18 -10.92 4.56 18.44
N ASN A 19 -11.75 4.05 17.53
CA ASN A 19 -12.90 3.21 17.87
C ASN A 19 -12.52 1.73 18.02
N LEU A 20 -11.22 1.40 17.99
CA LEU A 20 -10.66 0.05 18.11
C LEU A 20 -9.54 0.01 19.15
N ALA A 21 -9.27 -1.18 19.66
CA ALA A 21 -8.27 -1.46 20.69
C ALA A 21 -7.21 -2.47 20.21
N CYS A 22 -6.73 -2.32 18.96
CA CYS A 22 -5.83 -3.31 18.33
C CYS A 22 -4.58 -3.60 19.19
N ASP A 23 -4.19 -4.88 19.25
CA ASP A 23 -3.04 -5.34 20.05
C ASP A 23 -1.71 -4.76 19.55
N HIS A 24 -1.57 -4.60 18.23
CA HIS A 24 -0.34 -4.14 17.57
C HIS A 24 -0.21 -2.60 17.46
N CYS A 25 -1.09 -1.83 18.11
CA CYS A 25 -1.17 -0.40 17.87
C CYS A 25 0.10 0.35 18.30
N TYR A 26 0.85 0.88 17.32
CA TYR A 26 2.10 1.60 17.57
C TYR A 26 1.91 2.90 18.37
N MET A 27 0.73 3.52 18.27
CA MET A 27 0.44 4.82 18.88
C MET A 27 -0.12 4.69 20.29
N ASP A 28 -0.55 3.47 20.68
CA ASP A 28 -1.43 3.25 21.82
C ASP A 28 -2.61 4.23 21.82
N ALA A 29 -3.38 4.18 20.72
CA ALA A 29 -4.50 5.06 20.50
C ALA A 29 -5.59 4.85 21.56
N ASP A 30 -6.05 5.94 22.15
CA ASP A 30 -7.07 5.94 23.19
C ASP A 30 -8.45 5.58 22.63
N THR A 31 -9.18 4.67 23.27
CA THR A 31 -10.60 4.39 22.96
C THR A 31 -11.57 5.43 23.56
N ARG A 32 -11.12 6.68 23.68
CA ARG A 32 -11.84 7.76 24.39
C ARG A 32 -12.84 8.44 23.47
N GLU A 33 -13.94 8.92 24.07
CA GLU A 33 -14.98 9.68 23.36
C GLU A 33 -14.48 11.05 22.86
N SER A 34 -13.58 11.69 23.60
CA SER A 34 -13.00 13.01 23.31
C SER A 34 -11.49 12.95 23.08
N GLY A 35 -10.98 13.75 22.15
CA GLY A 35 -9.55 13.85 21.86
C GLY A 35 -8.79 14.58 22.96
N GLY A 36 -7.46 14.52 22.90
CA GLY A 36 -6.61 15.36 23.74
C GLY A 36 -6.92 16.84 23.50
N GLN A 37 -6.89 17.67 24.56
CA GLN A 37 -7.08 19.12 24.42
C GLN A 37 -5.93 19.80 23.66
N ASP A 38 -4.83 19.09 23.51
CA ASP A 38 -3.59 19.46 22.87
C ASP A 38 -3.47 18.99 21.41
N GLU A 39 -4.43 18.24 20.87
CA GLU A 39 -4.44 17.84 19.46
C GLU A 39 -4.45 19.05 18.51
N LEU A 40 -3.83 18.91 17.33
CA LEU A 40 -3.82 19.93 16.30
C LEU A 40 -5.24 20.27 15.84
N THR A 41 -5.55 21.56 15.90
CA THR A 41 -6.79 22.14 15.39
C THR A 41 -6.86 22.02 13.86
N THR A 42 -8.06 22.16 13.29
CA THR A 42 -8.27 22.18 11.84
C THR A 42 -7.35 23.19 11.14
N ASN A 43 -7.20 24.38 11.71
CA ASN A 43 -6.39 25.46 11.13
C ASN A 43 -4.89 25.14 11.18
N GLU A 44 -4.40 24.51 12.24
CA GLU A 44 -2.99 24.09 12.33
C GLU A 44 -2.67 23.00 11.31
N VAL A 45 -3.56 22.01 11.13
CA VAL A 45 -3.39 20.98 10.10
C VAL A 45 -3.42 21.60 8.70
N LYS A 46 -4.33 22.54 8.43
CA LYS A 46 -4.34 23.27 7.14
C LYS A 46 -3.06 24.08 6.92
N GLY A 47 -2.58 24.77 7.95
CA GLY A 47 -1.33 25.52 7.88
C GLY A 47 -0.12 24.63 7.58
N LEU A 48 -0.07 23.43 8.17
CA LEU A 48 0.92 22.41 7.80
C LEU A 48 0.78 22.03 6.32
N LEU A 49 -0.42 21.73 5.83
CA LEU A 49 -0.64 21.37 4.42
C LEU A 49 -0.23 22.50 3.47
N ASP A 50 -0.52 23.76 3.82
CA ASP A 50 -0.08 24.95 3.08
C ASP A 50 1.45 25.03 3.03
N GLU A 51 2.11 24.81 4.17
CA GLU A 51 3.57 24.80 4.26
C GLU A 51 4.16 23.71 3.38
N ILE A 52 3.63 22.48 3.42
CA ILE A 52 4.11 21.37 2.58
C ILE A 52 3.95 21.70 1.09
N ALA A 53 2.76 22.17 0.70
CA ALA A 53 2.46 22.53 -0.69
C ALA A 53 3.33 23.69 -1.21
N SER A 54 3.78 24.60 -0.32
CA SER A 54 4.62 25.73 -0.70
C SER A 54 5.99 25.34 -1.26
N ARG A 55 6.51 24.16 -0.87
CA ARG A 55 7.79 23.62 -1.39
C ARG A 55 7.59 22.53 -2.43
N SER A 56 6.63 21.61 -2.23
CA SER A 56 6.36 20.52 -3.17
C SER A 56 4.91 20.05 -3.11
N ASN A 57 4.22 20.15 -4.25
CA ASN A 57 2.92 19.52 -4.46
C ASN A 57 3.01 18.04 -4.88
N GLU A 58 4.23 17.50 -5.02
CA GLU A 58 4.43 16.07 -5.32
C GLU A 58 4.42 15.20 -4.05
N THR A 59 4.37 15.83 -2.86
CA THR A 59 4.30 15.12 -1.59
C THR A 59 2.96 14.40 -1.45
N MET A 60 3.01 13.10 -1.17
CA MET A 60 1.86 12.34 -0.71
C MET A 60 1.65 12.57 0.77
N VAL A 61 0.45 13.01 1.16
CA VAL A 61 0.08 13.17 2.56
C VAL A 61 -0.93 12.11 2.95
N VAL A 62 -0.56 11.27 3.91
CA VAL A 62 -1.44 10.26 4.50
C VAL A 62 -2.05 10.83 5.76
N LEU A 63 -3.32 11.18 5.69
CA LEU A 63 -4.13 11.54 6.84
C LEU A 63 -4.54 10.26 7.58
N THR A 64 -4.06 10.09 8.79
CA THR A 64 -4.25 8.88 9.60
C THR A 64 -4.27 9.26 11.08
N GLY A 65 -3.80 8.40 11.99
CA GLY A 65 -3.74 8.64 13.43
C GLY A 65 -5.05 8.30 14.12
N GLY A 66 -4.92 7.58 15.22
CA GLY A 66 -6.04 6.88 15.86
C GLY A 66 -6.92 6.27 14.77
N GLU A 67 -8.17 6.71 14.73
CA GLU A 67 -9.04 6.59 13.56
C GLU A 67 -9.39 8.00 13.01
N PRO A 68 -8.93 8.38 11.79
CA PRO A 68 -9.23 9.69 11.22
C PRO A 68 -10.72 9.90 10.95
N LEU A 69 -11.51 8.84 10.69
CA LEU A 69 -12.97 8.96 10.47
C LEU A 69 -13.74 9.47 11.71
N LEU A 70 -13.10 9.50 12.89
CA LEU A 70 -13.68 10.12 14.11
C LEU A 70 -13.55 11.65 14.14
N ARG A 71 -12.78 12.25 13.23
CA ARG A 71 -12.66 13.71 13.10
C ARG A 71 -13.75 14.27 12.20
N ARG A 72 -14.50 15.24 12.72
CA ARG A 72 -15.61 15.90 12.02
C ARG A 72 -15.12 16.72 10.81
N ASP A 73 -13.90 17.23 10.89
CA ASP A 73 -13.25 18.08 9.89
C ASP A 73 -12.43 17.29 8.85
N LEU A 74 -12.42 15.96 8.87
CA LEU A 74 -11.61 15.16 7.95
C LEU A 74 -11.87 15.50 6.47
N VAL A 75 -13.14 15.60 6.07
CA VAL A 75 -13.52 15.90 4.67
C VAL A 75 -13.03 17.29 4.27
N GLU A 76 -13.07 18.25 5.19
CA GLU A 76 -12.55 19.60 4.98
C GLU A 76 -11.03 19.61 4.81
N LEU A 77 -10.30 18.83 5.61
CA LEU A 77 -8.84 18.67 5.50
C LEU A 77 -8.42 18.00 4.18
N VAL A 78 -9.16 16.95 3.77
CA VAL A 78 -8.95 16.31 2.46
C VAL A 78 -9.16 17.30 1.33
N ASN A 79 -10.25 18.06 1.37
CA ASN A 79 -10.55 19.08 0.36
C ASN A 79 -9.46 20.17 0.30
N HIS A 80 -9.03 20.67 1.47
CA HIS A 80 -7.98 21.67 1.56
C HIS A 80 -6.68 21.17 0.93
N GLY A 81 -6.16 20.03 1.38
CA GLY A 81 -4.93 19.46 0.84
C GLY A 81 -5.00 19.15 -0.65
N SER A 82 -6.12 18.59 -1.12
CA SER A 82 -6.32 18.28 -2.54
C SER A 82 -6.40 19.55 -3.39
N SER A 83 -6.99 20.64 -2.88
CA SER A 83 -7.06 21.94 -3.57
C SER A 83 -5.69 22.60 -3.75
N LEU A 84 -4.73 22.28 -2.88
CA LEU A 84 -3.32 22.69 -3.01
C LEU A 84 -2.54 21.84 -4.03
N GLY A 85 -3.16 20.79 -4.57
CA GLY A 85 -2.53 19.85 -5.51
C GLY A 85 -1.74 18.73 -4.84
N LEU A 86 -1.83 18.56 -3.52
CA LEU A 86 -1.19 17.46 -2.80
C LEU A 86 -1.93 16.14 -3.07
N SER A 87 -1.19 15.03 -2.99
CA SER A 87 -1.77 13.70 -3.11
C SER A 87 -2.27 13.23 -1.74
N ILE A 88 -3.55 13.48 -1.44
CA ILE A 88 -4.13 13.14 -0.14
C ILE A 88 -4.65 11.70 -0.13
N VAL A 89 -4.14 10.89 0.79
CA VAL A 89 -4.60 9.51 1.06
C VAL A 89 -5.11 9.45 2.49
N VAL A 90 -6.16 8.69 2.76
CA VAL A 90 -6.67 8.48 4.14
C VAL A 90 -6.40 7.05 4.58
N GLY A 91 -5.69 6.87 5.68
CA GLY A 91 -5.45 5.55 6.30
C GLY A 91 -6.43 5.29 7.43
N THR A 92 -7.32 4.32 7.27
CA THR A 92 -8.46 4.04 8.17
C THR A 92 -8.55 2.55 8.52
N ASN A 93 -9.09 2.24 9.69
CA ASN A 93 -9.48 0.89 10.08
C ASN A 93 -10.70 0.35 9.32
N GLY A 94 -11.42 1.19 8.56
CA GLY A 94 -12.52 0.77 7.68
C GLY A 94 -13.89 0.62 8.35
N VAL A 95 -13.95 0.52 9.69
CA VAL A 95 -15.19 0.20 10.42
C VAL A 95 -16.28 1.28 10.27
N LEU A 96 -15.89 2.54 10.15
CA LEU A 96 -16.81 3.68 9.96
C LEU A 96 -16.96 4.09 8.49
N LEU A 97 -16.35 3.35 7.57
CA LEU A 97 -16.34 3.67 6.16
C LEU A 97 -17.61 3.12 5.49
N ASN A 98 -18.56 4.01 5.22
CA ASN A 98 -19.81 3.68 4.51
C ASN A 98 -19.91 4.41 3.17
N GLU A 99 -20.93 4.09 2.38
CA GLU A 99 -21.19 4.69 1.07
C GLU A 99 -21.17 6.23 1.08
N SER A 100 -21.83 6.84 2.07
CA SER A 100 -21.89 8.30 2.20
C SER A 100 -20.51 8.89 2.46
N LYS A 101 -19.73 8.26 3.35
CA LYS A 101 -18.38 8.72 3.68
C LYS A 101 -17.41 8.58 2.50
N VAL A 102 -17.48 7.47 1.76
CA VAL A 102 -16.69 7.26 0.54
C VAL A 102 -16.99 8.34 -0.49
N GLN A 103 -18.27 8.63 -0.75
CA GLN A 103 -18.67 9.70 -1.66
C GLN A 103 -18.16 11.08 -1.21
N GLN A 104 -18.26 11.40 0.09
CA GLN A 104 -17.72 12.65 0.65
C GLN A 104 -16.21 12.77 0.45
N LEU A 105 -15.45 11.71 0.73
CA LEU A 105 -14.00 11.70 0.58
C LEU A 105 -13.58 11.80 -0.90
N LYS A 106 -14.26 11.08 -1.80
CA LYS A 106 -14.04 11.18 -3.24
C LYS A 106 -14.34 12.59 -3.75
N ALA A 107 -15.47 13.17 -3.36
CA ALA A 107 -15.87 14.53 -3.75
C ALA A 107 -14.88 15.59 -3.21
N ALA A 108 -14.30 15.36 -2.03
CA ALA A 108 -13.24 16.20 -1.47
C ALA A 108 -11.88 16.02 -2.15
N GLY A 109 -11.73 15.07 -3.07
CA GLY A 109 -10.49 14.87 -3.83
C GLY A 109 -9.50 13.88 -3.20
N ALA A 110 -9.91 13.03 -2.27
CA ALA A 110 -9.07 11.93 -1.80
C ALA A 110 -8.57 11.09 -2.99
N MET A 111 -7.26 10.90 -3.07
CA MET A 111 -6.62 10.08 -4.11
C MET A 111 -6.89 8.59 -3.90
N GLY A 112 -7.06 8.18 -2.64
CA GLY A 112 -7.45 6.83 -2.29
C GLY A 112 -7.41 6.58 -0.79
N LEU A 113 -7.76 5.36 -0.39
CA LEU A 113 -7.80 4.92 1.01
C LEU A 113 -6.80 3.79 1.27
N GLY A 114 -6.16 3.79 2.42
CA GLY A 114 -5.47 2.62 2.97
C GLY A 114 -6.38 1.98 4.02
N ILE A 115 -6.89 0.79 3.73
CA ILE A 115 -7.88 0.09 4.57
C ILE A 115 -7.23 -1.10 5.24
N SER A 116 -7.39 -1.17 6.55
CA SER A 116 -6.69 -2.09 7.43
C SER A 116 -7.41 -3.44 7.57
N LEU A 117 -6.83 -4.53 7.04
CA LEU A 117 -7.35 -5.90 7.11
C LEU A 117 -6.24 -6.89 7.51
N ASP A 118 -6.29 -7.42 8.73
CA ASP A 118 -5.18 -8.21 9.32
C ASP A 118 -5.42 -9.73 9.36
N SER A 119 -6.55 -10.22 8.85
CA SER A 119 -6.78 -11.65 8.61
C SER A 119 -7.97 -11.82 7.67
N LEU A 120 -7.96 -12.91 6.91
CA LEU A 120 -9.10 -13.40 6.14
C LEU A 120 -10.13 -14.13 7.01
N ASP A 121 -9.73 -14.56 8.21
CA ASP A 121 -10.62 -15.10 9.22
C ASP A 121 -11.23 -13.95 10.04
N PRO A 122 -12.59 -13.81 10.07
CA PRO A 122 -13.24 -12.75 10.82
C PRO A 122 -12.91 -12.74 12.32
N ALA A 123 -12.82 -13.91 12.96
CA ALA A 123 -12.54 -14.01 14.40
C ALA A 123 -11.10 -13.62 14.72
N GLN A 124 -10.14 -14.00 13.87
CA GLN A 124 -8.75 -13.58 14.05
C GLN A 124 -8.58 -12.08 13.81
N HIS A 125 -9.21 -11.53 12.77
CA HIS A 125 -9.19 -10.09 12.50
C HIS A 125 -9.82 -9.31 13.67
N ASP A 126 -11.04 -9.67 14.07
CA ASP A 126 -11.77 -8.98 15.13
C ASP A 126 -11.05 -9.07 16.47
N GLY A 127 -10.47 -10.23 16.78
CA GLY A 127 -9.64 -10.43 17.96
C GLY A 127 -8.42 -9.50 17.96
N PHE A 128 -7.65 -9.51 16.87
CA PHE A 128 -6.44 -8.70 16.74
C PHE A 128 -6.69 -7.19 16.72
N ARG A 129 -7.89 -6.78 16.25
CA ARG A 129 -8.36 -5.38 16.23
C ARG A 129 -9.12 -4.99 17.50
N GLY A 130 -9.46 -5.94 18.36
CA GLY A 130 -10.19 -5.72 19.61
C GLY A 130 -11.65 -5.28 19.43
N CYS A 131 -12.31 -5.66 18.33
CA CYS A 131 -13.70 -5.25 18.06
C CYS A 131 -14.47 -6.29 17.23
N PRO A 132 -15.48 -6.96 17.82
CA PRO A 132 -16.37 -7.86 17.09
C PRO A 132 -17.13 -7.16 15.95
N GLY A 133 -17.22 -7.83 14.80
CA GLY A 133 -17.84 -7.34 13.57
C GLY A 133 -17.00 -6.28 12.84
N SER A 134 -15.73 -6.07 13.22
CA SER A 134 -14.86 -5.12 12.53
C SER A 134 -14.46 -5.60 11.14
N TRP A 135 -14.31 -6.91 10.96
CA TRP A 135 -14.03 -7.53 9.67
C TRP A 135 -15.15 -7.26 8.66
N GLU A 136 -16.40 -7.56 9.02
CA GLU A 136 -17.57 -7.38 8.15
C GLU A 136 -17.75 -5.91 7.74
N LYS A 137 -17.61 -4.99 8.71
CA LYS A 137 -17.72 -3.54 8.44
C LYS A 137 -16.59 -3.04 7.54
N THR A 138 -15.37 -3.54 7.75
CA THR A 138 -14.22 -3.24 6.89
C THR A 138 -14.47 -3.68 5.46
N LEU A 139 -15.00 -4.88 5.25
CA LEU A 139 -15.36 -5.37 3.91
C LEU A 139 -16.46 -4.54 3.25
N ALA A 140 -17.50 -4.16 4.01
CA ALA A 140 -18.54 -3.26 3.51
C ALA A 140 -17.95 -1.91 3.06
N GLY A 141 -16.94 -1.40 3.77
CA GLY A 141 -16.19 -0.20 3.39
C GLY A 141 -15.40 -0.36 2.10
N MET A 142 -14.71 -1.50 1.91
CA MET A 142 -14.00 -1.82 0.65
C MET A 142 -14.98 -1.93 -0.53
N GLU A 143 -16.13 -2.58 -0.33
CA GLU A 143 -17.18 -2.68 -1.34
C GLU A 143 -17.75 -1.30 -1.71
N ALA A 144 -17.95 -0.42 -0.71
CA ALA A 144 -18.35 0.96 -0.97
C ALA A 144 -17.31 1.73 -1.82
N CYS A 145 -16.01 1.55 -1.55
CA CYS A 145 -14.94 2.14 -2.37
C CYS A 145 -15.03 1.67 -3.82
N ARG A 146 -15.23 0.37 -4.04
CA ARG A 146 -15.40 -0.21 -5.37
C ARG A 146 -16.63 0.36 -6.08
N LYS A 147 -17.79 0.37 -5.41
CA LYS A 147 -19.07 0.87 -5.93
C LYS A 147 -18.98 2.33 -6.40
N PHE A 148 -18.28 3.16 -5.66
CA PHE A 148 -18.13 4.59 -5.98
C PHE A 148 -16.81 4.93 -6.67
N ASP A 149 -16.01 3.94 -7.09
CA ASP A 149 -14.76 4.11 -7.82
C ASP A 149 -13.78 5.05 -7.06
N LEU A 150 -13.62 4.83 -5.76
CA LEU A 150 -12.57 5.45 -4.95
C LEU A 150 -11.44 4.42 -4.78
N PRO A 151 -10.24 4.63 -5.35
CA PRO A 151 -9.15 3.69 -5.24
C PRO A 151 -8.79 3.37 -3.78
N PHE A 152 -8.46 2.12 -3.50
CA PHE A 152 -8.04 1.72 -2.17
C PHE A 152 -6.88 0.72 -2.19
N GLN A 153 -6.24 0.61 -1.04
CA GLN A 153 -5.12 -0.28 -0.73
C GLN A 153 -5.51 -1.14 0.46
N VAL A 154 -5.06 -2.38 0.48
CA VAL A 154 -5.17 -3.26 1.65
C VAL A 154 -3.90 -3.14 2.49
N HIS A 155 -4.07 -2.93 3.78
CA HIS A 155 -3.00 -2.85 4.77
C HIS A 155 -3.09 -4.07 5.70
N PHE A 156 -2.13 -4.98 5.57
CA PHE A 156 -2.06 -6.23 6.31
C PHE A 156 -0.83 -6.24 7.23
N SER A 157 -1.04 -6.32 8.54
CA SER A 157 0.04 -6.45 9.52
C SER A 157 0.38 -7.92 9.70
N VAL A 158 1.56 -8.32 9.23
CA VAL A 158 2.01 -9.71 9.31
C VAL A 158 2.65 -9.99 10.67
N THR A 159 2.24 -11.09 11.27
CA THR A 159 2.71 -11.63 12.55
C THR A 159 3.08 -13.10 12.40
N GLU A 160 3.65 -13.72 13.44
CA GLU A 160 3.92 -15.16 13.40
C GLU A 160 2.62 -15.99 13.24
N GLN A 161 1.50 -15.50 13.79
CA GLN A 161 0.22 -16.21 13.79
C GLN A 161 -0.43 -16.20 12.41
N ASN A 162 -0.36 -15.08 11.66
CA ASN A 162 -1.07 -14.91 10.39
C ASN A 162 -0.15 -14.96 9.14
N ALA A 163 1.16 -15.18 9.29
CA ALA A 163 2.09 -15.23 8.15
C ALA A 163 1.73 -16.27 7.07
N HIS A 164 0.97 -17.30 7.43
CA HIS A 164 0.45 -18.30 6.49
C HIS A 164 -0.61 -17.74 5.54
N GLU A 165 -1.26 -16.61 5.88
CA GLU A 165 -2.30 -15.97 5.08
C GLU A 165 -1.76 -15.04 3.99
N VAL A 166 -0.44 -14.81 3.92
CA VAL A 166 0.16 -13.85 2.98
C VAL A 166 -0.27 -14.10 1.53
N GLN A 167 -0.30 -15.37 1.09
CA GLN A 167 -0.74 -15.70 -0.26
C GLN A 167 -2.23 -15.39 -0.45
N GLY A 168 -3.07 -15.83 0.47
CA GLY A 168 -4.51 -15.54 0.42
C GLY A 168 -4.80 -14.05 0.44
N MET A 169 -4.00 -13.25 1.16
CA MET A 169 -4.17 -11.79 1.20
C MET A 169 -3.79 -11.13 -0.14
N ILE A 170 -2.82 -11.67 -0.87
CA ILE A 170 -2.50 -11.24 -2.24
C ILE A 170 -3.70 -11.52 -3.15
N ASP A 171 -4.21 -12.75 -3.14
CA ASP A 171 -5.33 -13.17 -3.99
C ASP A 171 -6.60 -12.38 -3.66
N PHE A 172 -6.89 -12.19 -2.36
CA PHE A 172 -7.99 -11.38 -1.86
C PHE A 172 -7.89 -9.91 -2.31
N SER A 173 -6.69 -9.32 -2.21
CA SER A 173 -6.47 -7.92 -2.62
C SER A 173 -6.73 -7.73 -4.10
N ARG A 174 -6.33 -8.69 -4.94
CA ARG A 174 -6.63 -8.68 -6.39
C ARG A 174 -8.13 -8.80 -6.65
N ALA A 175 -8.77 -9.80 -6.03
CA ALA A 175 -10.19 -10.07 -6.22
C ALA A 175 -11.10 -8.92 -5.78
N THR A 176 -10.73 -8.20 -4.72
CA THR A 176 -11.48 -7.03 -4.24
C THR A 176 -11.25 -5.77 -5.07
N GLY A 177 -10.29 -5.77 -6.00
CA GLY A 177 -9.94 -4.61 -6.82
C GLY A 177 -9.04 -3.60 -6.10
N ALA A 178 -8.31 -4.01 -5.06
CA ALA A 178 -7.31 -3.16 -4.44
C ALA A 178 -6.16 -2.90 -5.41
N HIS A 179 -5.63 -1.67 -5.42
CA HIS A 179 -4.51 -1.32 -6.30
C HIS A 179 -3.15 -1.64 -5.68
N VAL A 180 -3.09 -1.70 -4.34
CA VAL A 180 -1.87 -1.95 -3.58
C VAL A 180 -2.17 -2.84 -2.38
N LEU A 181 -1.31 -3.82 -2.13
CA LEU A 181 -1.22 -4.55 -0.87
C LEU A 181 0.04 -4.09 -0.14
N ASN A 182 -0.13 -3.34 0.96
CA ASN A 182 0.95 -3.01 1.87
C ASN A 182 1.00 -4.04 3.00
N ILE A 183 2.11 -4.77 3.08
CA ILE A 183 2.36 -5.75 4.14
C ILE A 183 3.27 -5.10 5.17
N PHE A 184 2.72 -4.82 6.34
CA PHE A 184 3.42 -4.15 7.44
C PHE A 184 4.06 -5.20 8.33
N PHE A 185 5.40 -5.17 8.40
CA PHE A 185 6.14 -5.92 9.39
C PHE A 185 6.16 -5.11 10.67
N LEU A 186 5.60 -5.68 11.74
CA LEU A 186 5.46 -5.00 13.02
C LEU A 186 6.82 -4.53 13.55
N VAL A 187 6.86 -3.37 14.20
CA VAL A 187 7.92 -3.03 15.14
C VAL A 187 7.23 -2.92 16.49
N CYS A 188 7.61 -3.77 17.44
CA CYS A 188 6.97 -3.86 18.75
C CYS A 188 7.16 -2.58 19.56
N THR A 189 6.22 -1.65 19.43
CA THR A 189 6.13 -0.39 20.17
C THR A 189 4.67 -0.10 20.51
N GLY A 190 4.42 0.85 21.42
CA GLY A 190 3.06 1.17 21.85
C GLY A 190 2.42 -0.07 22.50
N ARG A 191 1.14 -0.35 22.23
CA ARG A 191 0.51 -1.58 22.73
C ARG A 191 1.18 -2.87 22.23
N GLY A 192 1.76 -2.80 21.05
CA GLY A 192 2.44 -3.92 20.42
C GLY A 192 3.76 -4.31 21.07
N GLU A 193 4.26 -3.55 22.06
CA GLU A 193 5.55 -3.80 22.72
C GLU A 193 5.63 -5.16 23.40
N SER A 194 4.50 -5.66 23.91
CA SER A 194 4.41 -6.94 24.62
C SER A 194 4.11 -8.13 23.72
N MET A 195 3.85 -7.89 22.43
CA MET A 195 3.55 -8.96 21.49
C MET A 195 4.79 -9.73 21.08
N SER A 196 4.58 -11.01 20.78
CA SER A 196 5.59 -11.80 20.07
C SER A 196 5.62 -11.38 18.60
N ASP A 197 6.73 -10.79 18.18
CA ASP A 197 6.96 -10.42 16.79
C ASP A 197 7.21 -11.68 15.92
N ILE A 198 7.13 -11.52 14.60
CA ILE A 198 7.49 -12.54 13.61
C ILE A 198 8.94 -12.98 13.80
N THR A 199 9.22 -14.28 13.71
CA THR A 199 10.61 -14.77 13.84
C THR A 199 11.49 -14.30 12.67
N PRO A 200 12.81 -14.09 12.85
CA PRO A 200 13.69 -13.70 11.74
C PRO A 200 13.65 -14.66 10.54
N GLN A 201 13.51 -15.96 10.78
CA GLN A 201 13.39 -16.98 9.74
C GLN A 201 12.08 -16.84 8.96
N ARG A 202 10.95 -16.69 9.66
CA ARG A 202 9.64 -16.47 9.02
C ARG A 202 9.61 -15.15 8.27
N TYR A 203 10.17 -14.10 8.87
CA TYR A 203 10.32 -12.78 8.27
C TYR A 203 11.05 -12.85 6.92
N GLU A 204 12.19 -13.53 6.86
CA GLU A 204 12.96 -13.70 5.62
C GLU A 204 12.20 -14.56 4.58
N ALA A 205 11.49 -15.60 5.02
CA ALA A 205 10.65 -16.41 4.14
C ALA A 205 9.49 -15.62 3.52
N VAL A 206 8.77 -14.83 4.34
CA VAL A 206 7.68 -13.97 3.84
C VAL A 206 8.24 -12.96 2.85
N LEU A 207 9.35 -12.27 3.16
CA LEU A 207 9.93 -11.31 2.23
C LEU A 207 10.32 -11.94 0.89
N LYS A 208 10.89 -13.15 0.91
CA LYS A 208 11.18 -13.89 -0.32
C LYS A 208 9.91 -14.15 -1.13
N GLN A 209 8.85 -14.62 -0.48
CA GLN A 209 7.54 -14.82 -1.11
C GLN A 209 7.01 -13.51 -1.72
N LEU A 210 7.18 -12.37 -1.05
CA LEU A 210 6.71 -11.07 -1.57
C LEU A 210 7.46 -10.63 -2.83
N VAL A 211 8.77 -10.90 -2.92
CA VAL A 211 9.54 -10.60 -4.13
C VAL A 211 9.03 -11.45 -5.30
N GLU A 212 8.91 -12.76 -5.07
CA GLU A 212 8.42 -13.70 -6.09
C GLU A 212 6.99 -13.35 -6.54
N ALA A 213 6.12 -12.96 -5.60
CA ALA A 213 4.76 -12.51 -5.90
C ALA A 213 4.74 -11.20 -6.71
N GLN A 214 5.58 -10.21 -6.37
CA GLN A 214 5.64 -8.96 -7.12
C GLN A 214 6.14 -9.16 -8.56
N ASP A 215 7.05 -10.10 -8.80
CA ASP A 215 7.55 -10.41 -10.14
C ASP A 215 6.51 -11.12 -11.01
N THR A 216 5.57 -11.84 -10.39
CA THR A 216 4.52 -12.62 -11.08
C THR A 216 3.17 -11.89 -11.15
N THR A 217 3.01 -10.78 -10.44
CA THR A 217 1.75 -10.03 -10.34
C THR A 217 1.88 -8.65 -10.97
N SER A 218 1.16 -8.40 -12.08
CA SER A 218 1.21 -7.12 -12.80
C SER A 218 0.05 -6.17 -12.50
N ASP A 219 -1.05 -6.70 -11.95
CA ASP A 219 -2.32 -6.02 -11.68
C ASP A 219 -2.45 -5.50 -10.23
N LEU A 220 -1.53 -5.88 -9.33
CA LEU A 220 -1.46 -5.44 -7.94
C LEU A 220 -0.02 -5.03 -7.59
N ILE A 221 0.13 -3.89 -6.91
CA ILE A 221 1.42 -3.47 -6.35
C ILE A 221 1.56 -4.07 -4.94
N ILE A 222 2.59 -4.88 -4.71
CA ILE A 222 2.88 -5.52 -3.42
C ILE A 222 4.07 -4.80 -2.77
N ARG A 223 3.90 -4.32 -1.53
CA ARG A 223 4.93 -3.55 -0.83
C ARG A 223 5.17 -4.08 0.57
N ALA A 224 6.42 -4.45 0.84
CA ALA A 224 6.90 -4.70 2.19
C ALA A 224 7.17 -3.37 2.92
N ARG A 225 6.50 -3.13 4.04
CA ARG A 225 6.65 -1.92 4.88
C ARG A 225 7.37 -2.25 6.18
N CYS A 226 8.21 -1.34 6.64
CA CYS A 226 9.12 -1.55 7.78
C CYS A 226 10.09 -2.73 7.61
N ALA A 227 10.34 -3.13 6.36
CA ALA A 227 11.20 -4.26 6.03
C ALA A 227 12.24 -3.96 4.96
N PRO A 228 13.29 -3.17 5.30
CA PRO A 228 14.31 -2.80 4.32
C PRO A 228 15.09 -4.00 3.75
N HIS A 229 15.08 -5.14 4.45
CA HIS A 229 15.62 -6.41 3.98
C HIS A 229 15.02 -6.90 2.66
N TYR A 230 13.81 -6.47 2.31
CA TYR A 230 13.16 -6.76 1.03
C TYR A 230 14.11 -6.51 -0.14
N LYS A 231 14.86 -5.38 -0.11
CA LYS A 231 15.79 -5.01 -1.18
C LYS A 231 17.00 -5.95 -1.28
N ARG A 232 17.57 -6.35 -0.15
CA ARG A 232 18.65 -7.34 -0.12
C ARG A 232 18.18 -8.66 -0.74
N ILE A 233 17.03 -9.17 -0.28
CA ILE A 233 16.49 -10.45 -0.73
C ILE A 233 16.18 -10.39 -2.22
N ALA A 234 15.55 -9.31 -2.67
CA ALA A 234 15.24 -9.11 -4.06
C ALA A 234 16.54 -9.08 -4.92
N TYR A 235 17.60 -8.39 -4.47
CA TYR A 235 18.90 -8.42 -5.15
C TYR A 235 19.52 -9.82 -5.18
N GLN A 236 19.42 -10.59 -4.09
CA GLN A 236 19.96 -11.95 -4.03
C GLN A 236 19.26 -12.91 -4.99
N LEU A 237 17.98 -12.67 -5.29
CA LEU A 237 17.20 -13.43 -6.27
C LEU A 237 17.51 -12.99 -7.70
N ASP A 238 17.49 -11.67 -7.96
CA ASP A 238 17.81 -11.11 -9.27
C ASP A 238 18.58 -9.78 -9.14
N PRO A 239 19.92 -9.80 -9.31
CA PRO A 239 20.76 -8.61 -9.35
C PRO A 239 20.48 -7.67 -10.53
N GLU A 240 19.76 -8.10 -11.56
CA GLU A 240 19.44 -7.25 -12.72
C GLU A 240 18.01 -6.70 -12.67
N SER A 241 17.22 -7.11 -11.68
CA SER A 241 15.84 -6.65 -11.53
C SER A 241 15.75 -5.12 -11.36
N PRO A 242 14.95 -4.42 -12.18
CA PRO A 242 14.71 -2.99 -12.01
C PRO A 242 14.07 -2.63 -10.65
N LEU A 243 13.37 -3.58 -10.01
CA LEU A 243 12.77 -3.42 -8.68
C LEU A 243 13.83 -3.35 -7.57
N THR A 244 14.96 -4.04 -7.76
CA THR A 244 16.02 -4.17 -6.74
C THR A 244 16.97 -2.98 -6.76
N ARG A 245 17.08 -2.31 -7.91
CA ARG A 245 18.14 -1.33 -8.14
C ARG A 245 17.69 0.10 -8.39
N ALA A 246 16.39 0.40 -8.46
CA ALA A 246 15.92 1.78 -8.53
C ALA A 246 16.43 2.64 -7.35
N GLN A 247 16.64 3.95 -7.54
CA GLN A 247 16.82 4.95 -6.46
C GLN A 247 15.53 5.77 -6.22
N GLY A 248 15.44 6.44 -5.06
CA GLY A 248 14.31 7.29 -4.65
C GLY A 248 13.35 6.60 -3.69
N TYR A 249 12.11 7.10 -3.57
CA TYR A 249 11.07 6.55 -2.68
C TYR A 249 10.85 5.04 -2.86
N GLU A 250 10.86 4.56 -4.10
CA GLU A 250 10.68 3.14 -4.43
C GLU A 250 12.01 2.36 -4.45
N GLY A 251 13.13 3.05 -4.19
CA GLY A 251 14.48 2.57 -4.46
C GLY A 251 15.39 2.35 -3.26
N GLY A 252 15.20 3.11 -2.20
CA GLY A 252 16.03 3.03 -0.99
C GLY A 252 15.59 1.97 0.03
N GLY A 253 16.45 1.74 1.02
CA GLY A 253 16.16 0.97 2.23
C GLY A 253 15.19 1.68 3.17
N CYS A 254 15.56 1.89 4.44
CA CYS A 254 14.72 2.63 5.38
C CYS A 254 14.48 4.09 4.91
N LEU A 255 13.21 4.53 4.85
CA LEU A 255 12.85 5.89 4.39
C LEU A 255 12.79 6.95 5.50
N ALA A 256 12.84 6.52 6.77
CA ALA A 256 12.61 7.34 7.95
C ALA A 256 13.57 8.53 8.01
N GLY A 257 13.05 9.75 8.08
CA GLY A 257 13.85 10.99 8.08
C GLY A 257 14.59 11.30 6.77
N ILE A 258 14.36 10.54 5.70
CA ILE A 258 15.02 10.72 4.39
C ILE A 258 14.01 11.18 3.32
N HIS A 259 12.93 10.42 3.17
CA HIS A 259 11.82 10.70 2.24
C HIS A 259 10.45 10.59 2.93
N TYR A 260 10.46 10.28 4.23
CA TYR A 260 9.29 10.03 5.04
C TYR A 260 9.45 10.62 6.45
N CYS A 261 8.39 11.23 6.96
CA CYS A 261 8.25 11.56 8.38
C CYS A 261 6.78 11.48 8.83
N ARG A 262 6.59 11.55 10.15
CA ARG A 262 5.29 11.59 10.79
C ARG A 262 5.13 12.86 11.62
N ILE A 263 3.94 13.45 11.55
CA ILE A 263 3.44 14.44 12.51
C ILE A 263 2.55 13.75 13.54
N THR A 264 2.83 13.92 14.83
CA THR A 264 2.01 13.42 15.94
C THR A 264 0.72 14.24 16.08
N PRO A 265 -0.32 13.73 16.77
CA PRO A 265 -1.54 14.49 17.02
C PRO A 265 -1.30 15.87 17.66
N GLU A 266 -0.23 16.02 18.43
CA GLU A 266 0.14 17.23 19.16
C GLU A 266 1.07 18.16 18.35
N GLY A 267 1.49 17.75 17.14
CA GLY A 267 2.32 18.55 16.22
C GLY A 267 3.81 18.24 16.23
N GLY A 268 4.25 17.24 16.98
CA GLY A 268 5.63 16.77 17.01
C GLY A 268 6.05 16.09 15.70
N VAL A 269 7.27 16.36 15.25
CA VAL A 269 7.84 15.81 14.02
C VAL A 269 8.76 14.65 14.36
N THR A 270 8.50 13.47 13.80
CA THR A 270 9.27 12.23 14.06
C THR A 270 9.72 11.56 12.76
N ALA A 271 10.84 10.85 12.79
CA ALA A 271 11.42 10.20 11.61
C ALA A 271 10.50 9.11 11.02
N CYS A 272 9.80 8.37 11.87
CA CYS A 272 8.77 7.41 11.50
C CYS A 272 7.84 7.12 12.69
N PRO A 273 6.70 6.43 12.50
CA PRO A 273 5.76 6.10 13.58
C PRO A 273 6.35 5.31 14.75
N TYR A 274 7.43 4.57 14.51
CA TYR A 274 8.07 3.68 15.47
C TYR A 274 9.34 4.27 16.10
N ILE A 275 9.71 5.50 15.73
CA ILE A 275 10.80 6.27 16.37
C ILE A 275 10.11 7.39 17.15
N PRO A 276 10.00 7.28 18.49
CA PRO A 276 9.22 8.22 19.29
C PRO A 276 9.92 9.57 19.49
N ASP A 277 11.23 9.65 19.24
CA ASP A 277 12.01 10.87 19.42
C ASP A 277 11.49 11.97 18.48
N GLU A 278 11.03 13.08 19.06
CA GLU A 278 10.58 14.27 18.33
C GLU A 278 11.74 15.22 18.04
N GLU A 279 11.82 15.69 16.81
CA GLU A 279 12.84 16.63 16.32
C GLU A 279 12.43 18.10 16.50
N GLY A 280 11.22 18.33 17.01
CA GLY A 280 10.59 19.64 17.17
C GLY A 280 9.09 19.55 16.94
N THR A 281 8.38 20.66 17.19
CA THR A 281 6.94 20.78 16.96
C THR A 281 6.61 21.87 15.94
N ILE A 282 5.64 21.60 15.08
CA ILE A 282 5.17 22.55 14.06
C ILE A 282 4.48 23.79 14.67
N ARG A 283 4.15 23.75 15.97
CA ARG A 283 3.60 24.89 16.70
C ARG A 283 4.64 25.96 17.02
N GLU A 284 5.90 25.56 17.11
CA GLU A 284 7.00 26.44 17.51
C GLU A 284 7.92 26.76 16.34
N THR A 285 8.17 25.78 15.47
CA THR A 285 9.11 25.91 14.36
C THR A 285 8.45 25.46 13.05
N PRO A 286 8.57 26.22 11.94
CA PRO A 286 8.05 25.79 10.65
C PRO A 286 8.56 24.40 10.26
N PHE A 287 7.70 23.55 9.73
CA PHE A 287 8.01 22.17 9.37
C PHE A 287 9.29 22.06 8.55
N TRP A 288 9.49 22.89 7.52
CA TRP A 288 10.66 22.80 6.66
C TRP A 288 11.96 23.13 7.38
N GLN A 289 11.91 23.98 8.41
CA GLN A 289 13.09 24.26 9.23
C GLN A 289 13.46 23.05 10.09
N ILE A 290 12.48 22.32 10.63
CA ILE A 290 12.72 21.07 11.36
C ILE A 290 13.30 20.02 10.40
N TRP A 291 12.67 19.83 9.24
CA TRP A 291 13.09 18.87 8.22
C TRP A 291 14.54 19.08 7.74
N ASP A 292 14.89 20.33 7.42
CA ASP A 292 16.20 20.65 6.85
C ASP A 292 17.32 20.65 7.91
N ASN A 293 17.00 20.96 9.17
CA ASN A 293 18.02 21.16 10.21
C ASN A 293 18.11 20.06 11.28
N SER A 294 17.20 19.07 11.29
CA SER A 294 17.25 17.96 12.25
C SER A 294 18.57 17.17 12.17
N PRO A 295 19.34 17.09 13.28
CA PRO A 295 20.56 16.28 13.34
C PRO A 295 20.28 14.78 13.18
N THR A 296 19.20 14.27 13.78
CA THR A 296 18.79 12.87 13.65
C THR A 296 18.47 12.53 12.22
N PHE A 297 17.70 13.39 11.53
CA PHE A 297 17.40 13.16 10.14
C PHE A 297 18.69 13.21 9.32
N ALA A 298 19.59 14.16 9.55
CA ALA A 298 20.88 14.21 8.84
C ALA A 298 21.71 12.92 9.03
N GLN A 299 21.70 12.36 10.24
CA GLN A 299 22.30 11.07 10.55
C GLN A 299 21.63 9.92 9.79
N LEU A 300 20.29 9.92 9.66
CA LEU A 300 19.55 8.89 8.94
C LEU A 300 19.79 8.93 7.43
N THR A 301 20.01 10.11 6.83
CA THR A 301 20.37 10.26 5.42
C THR A 301 21.76 9.72 5.10
N HIS A 302 22.72 9.87 6.02
CA HIS A 302 24.08 9.36 5.87
C HIS A 302 24.46 8.48 7.07
N PRO A 303 23.86 7.29 7.18
CA PRO A 303 23.99 6.48 8.39
C PRO A 303 25.38 5.87 8.50
N ASN A 304 26.03 6.06 9.65
CA ASN A 304 27.23 5.32 10.04
C ASN A 304 26.79 4.10 10.87
N LEU A 305 26.49 3.00 10.18
CA LEU A 305 25.89 1.80 10.79
C LEU A 305 26.90 1.01 11.62
N GLY A 306 26.47 0.55 12.79
CA GLY A 306 27.23 -0.32 13.67
C GLY A 306 27.11 -1.81 13.34
N GLY A 307 27.87 -2.62 14.06
CA GLY A 307 27.80 -4.09 14.02
C GLY A 307 27.98 -4.68 12.61
N LYS A 308 27.18 -5.71 12.28
CA LYS A 308 27.25 -6.36 10.97
C LYS A 308 26.74 -5.46 9.84
N CYS A 309 25.82 -4.54 10.11
CA CYS A 309 25.27 -3.66 9.09
C CYS A 309 26.32 -2.72 8.51
N GLY A 310 27.24 -2.19 9.32
CA GLY A 310 28.33 -1.32 8.86
C GLY A 310 29.42 -2.00 8.01
N LYS A 311 29.47 -3.33 8.02
CA LYS A 311 30.41 -4.13 7.21
C LYS A 311 29.72 -4.91 6.09
N CYS A 312 28.41 -4.71 5.93
CA CYS A 312 27.58 -5.44 4.98
C CYS A 312 27.77 -4.91 3.57
N GLU A 313 27.92 -5.80 2.60
CA GLU A 313 27.95 -5.46 1.17
C GLU A 313 26.64 -4.78 0.72
N TYR A 314 25.52 -5.02 1.39
CA TYR A 314 24.21 -4.42 1.11
C TYR A 314 23.95 -3.09 1.84
N GLN A 315 24.95 -2.52 2.53
CA GLN A 315 24.72 -1.38 3.44
C GLN A 315 24.17 -0.12 2.77
N GLN A 316 24.40 0.07 1.46
CA GLN A 316 23.82 1.18 0.69
C GLN A 316 22.46 0.88 0.06
N LEU A 317 22.04 -0.39 0.06
CA LEU A 317 20.77 -0.84 -0.52
C LEU A 317 19.70 -1.05 0.56
N CYS A 318 20.06 -1.77 1.62
CA CYS A 318 19.12 -2.19 2.66
C CYS A 318 19.04 -1.20 3.82
N THR A 319 20.18 -0.77 4.35
CA THR A 319 20.35 0.02 5.58
C THR A 319 19.70 -0.55 6.86
N GLY A 320 18.82 -1.56 6.80
CA GLY A 320 18.06 -2.13 7.92
C GLY A 320 17.03 -1.16 8.52
N CYS A 321 16.05 -1.67 9.25
CA CYS A 321 15.09 -0.84 9.97
C CYS A 321 15.79 -0.13 11.12
N ARG A 322 15.71 1.21 11.16
CA ARG A 322 16.35 2.01 12.21
C ARG A 322 15.52 2.07 13.50
N ALA A 323 14.20 1.81 13.39
CA ALA A 323 13.31 1.78 14.54
C ALA A 323 13.49 0.52 15.40
N ARG A 324 13.75 -0.65 14.80
CA ARG A 324 13.89 -1.93 15.51
C ARG A 324 14.98 -1.94 16.59
N PRO A 325 16.24 -1.55 16.31
CA PRO A 325 17.27 -1.53 17.35
C PRO A 325 16.92 -0.52 18.46
N LYS A 326 16.36 0.64 18.11
CA LYS A 326 15.92 1.65 19.09
C LYS A 326 14.79 1.15 19.99
N ALA A 327 13.80 0.44 19.44
CA ALA A 327 12.70 -0.16 20.19
C ALA A 327 13.20 -1.19 21.22
N LEU A 328 14.34 -1.83 20.97
CA LEU A 328 14.99 -2.78 21.89
C LEU A 328 15.99 -2.12 22.85
N GLY A 329 15.98 -0.79 22.97
CA GLY A 329 16.85 -0.01 23.86
C GLY A 329 18.24 0.31 23.29
N GLY A 330 18.51 -0.01 22.02
CA GLY A 330 19.73 0.34 21.31
C GLY A 330 19.71 1.73 20.67
N SER A 331 20.72 2.00 19.85
CA SER A 331 20.84 3.20 19.02
C SER A 331 20.17 3.01 17.64
N LEU A 332 19.71 4.10 17.03
CA LEU A 332 19.22 4.12 15.65
C LEU A 332 20.26 3.56 14.66
N MET A 333 21.55 3.64 14.97
CA MET A 333 22.64 3.19 14.11
C MET A 333 23.05 1.73 14.34
N ASP A 334 22.49 1.05 15.34
CA ASP A 334 22.85 -0.35 15.61
C ASP A 334 22.36 -1.29 14.51
N ALA A 335 22.90 -2.51 14.48
CA ALA A 335 22.50 -3.52 13.52
C ALA A 335 21.02 -3.88 13.69
N ASP A 336 20.30 -4.07 12.57
CA ASP A 336 18.91 -4.53 12.63
C ASP A 336 18.89 -5.99 13.12
N PRO A 337 18.27 -6.28 14.28
CA PRO A 337 18.30 -7.62 14.88
C PRO A 337 17.43 -8.64 14.13
N TRP A 338 16.53 -8.18 13.24
CA TRP A 338 15.68 -9.07 12.43
C TRP A 338 16.38 -9.64 11.20
N CYS A 339 17.59 -9.19 10.91
CA CYS A 339 18.37 -9.71 9.81
C CYS A 339 19.03 -11.03 10.22
N SER A 340 18.79 -12.16 9.54
CA SER A 340 19.58 -13.39 9.72
C SER A 340 20.90 -13.36 8.95
N TYR A 341 21.00 -12.52 7.92
CA TYR A 341 22.14 -12.49 7.01
C TYR A 341 23.46 -12.17 7.72
N GLN A 342 24.53 -12.86 7.30
CA GLN A 342 25.91 -12.65 7.74
C GLN A 342 26.73 -12.12 6.56
N PRO A 343 27.32 -10.91 6.68
CA PRO A 343 28.15 -10.33 5.62
C PRO A 343 29.31 -11.23 5.22
N GLU A 344 29.57 -11.35 3.92
CA GLU A 344 30.64 -12.19 3.38
C GLU A 344 31.96 -11.41 3.15
N GLY A 345 31.96 -10.10 3.42
CA GLY A 345 33.11 -9.22 3.18
C GLY A 345 33.30 -8.84 1.71
N LYS A 346 32.24 -9.00 0.89
CA LYS A 346 32.23 -8.55 -0.52
C LYS A 346 32.27 -7.02 -0.63
N PRO A 347 32.67 -6.48 -1.79
CA PRO A 347 32.56 -5.05 -2.06
C PRO A 347 31.13 -4.54 -1.88
N ILE A 348 30.99 -3.27 -1.49
CA ILE A 348 29.69 -2.63 -1.29
C ILE A 348 28.92 -2.59 -2.62
N ILE A 349 27.73 -3.18 -2.62
CA ILE A 349 26.78 -3.15 -3.73
C ILE A 349 26.22 -1.73 -3.83
N GLN A 350 26.48 -1.10 -4.98
CA GLN A 350 25.94 0.20 -5.31
C GLN A 350 24.53 0.02 -5.90
N PRO A 351 23.51 0.79 -5.46
CA PRO A 351 22.23 0.85 -6.15
C PRO A 351 22.42 1.26 -7.62
N LEU A 352 21.53 0.87 -8.56
CA LEU A 352 21.53 1.55 -9.86
C LEU A 352 21.06 2.97 -9.63
N VAL A 353 22.01 3.88 -9.65
CA VAL A 353 21.71 5.22 -10.15
C VAL A 353 21.16 4.98 -11.55
N PRO A 354 19.92 5.42 -11.89
CA PRO A 354 19.57 5.56 -13.29
C PRO A 354 20.72 6.38 -13.85
N ALA A 355 21.42 5.86 -14.86
CA ALA A 355 22.56 6.54 -15.43
C ALA A 355 22.12 7.98 -15.72
N ILE A 356 22.57 8.95 -14.91
CA ILE A 356 22.59 10.34 -15.32
C ILE A 356 23.78 10.40 -16.25
N THR A 357 23.60 9.82 -17.42
CA THR A 357 24.54 9.86 -18.52
C THR A 357 23.82 10.63 -19.60
N ASP A 358 24.26 11.87 -19.73
CA ASP A 358 23.90 12.89 -20.71
C ASP A 358 22.48 13.48 -20.61
N ASP A 359 22.43 14.83 -20.58
CA ASP A 359 21.22 15.64 -20.51
C ASP A 359 20.25 15.26 -21.62
N VAL A 360 19.22 14.48 -21.27
CA VAL A 360 18.07 14.31 -22.15
C VAL A 360 17.30 15.63 -22.14
N SER A 361 17.47 16.41 -23.21
CA SER A 361 16.80 17.70 -23.37
C SER A 361 15.36 17.51 -23.83
N TRP A 362 14.50 18.51 -23.62
CA TRP A 362 13.10 18.46 -24.01
C TRP A 362 12.82 19.53 -25.07
N SER A 363 12.12 19.15 -26.14
CA SER A 363 11.56 20.13 -27.08
C SER A 363 10.55 21.03 -26.37
N SER A 364 10.44 22.28 -26.82
CA SER A 364 9.55 23.27 -26.21
C SER A 364 8.07 22.82 -26.19
N GLU A 365 7.67 22.04 -27.20
CA GLU A 365 6.35 21.46 -27.37
C GLU A 365 6.11 20.30 -26.39
N ALA A 366 7.12 19.45 -26.17
CA ALA A 366 7.05 18.36 -25.20
C ALA A 366 6.99 18.91 -23.76
N GLU A 367 7.74 19.97 -23.45
CA GLU A 367 7.65 20.64 -22.14
C GLU A 367 6.27 21.23 -21.89
N LYS A 368 5.69 21.92 -22.89
CA LYS A 368 4.31 22.42 -22.81
C LYS A 368 3.29 21.30 -22.64
N ARG A 369 3.54 20.11 -23.20
CA ARG A 369 2.66 18.95 -23.01
C ARG A 369 2.79 18.38 -21.61
N LEU A 370 4.01 18.30 -21.09
CA LEU A 370 4.33 17.81 -19.75
C LEU A 370 3.81 18.73 -18.65
N SER A 371 3.83 20.05 -18.85
CA SER A 371 3.27 21.01 -17.87
C SER A 371 1.76 20.85 -17.67
N ARG A 372 1.06 20.38 -18.70
CA ARG A 372 -0.38 20.05 -18.66
C ARG A 372 -0.69 18.70 -18.01
N VAL A 373 0.33 17.89 -17.71
CA VAL A 373 0.16 16.66 -16.92
C VAL A 373 -0.05 17.06 -15.45
N PRO A 374 -0.99 16.41 -14.72
CA PRO A 374 -1.15 16.64 -13.29
C PRO A 374 0.19 16.52 -12.54
N GLY A 375 0.44 17.42 -11.59
CA GLY A 375 1.74 17.55 -10.91
C GLY A 375 2.26 16.23 -10.35
N PHE A 376 1.41 15.50 -9.63
CA PHE A 376 1.74 14.20 -9.03
C PHE A 376 2.18 13.11 -10.04
N LEU A 377 1.84 13.24 -11.34
CA LEU A 377 2.27 12.31 -12.39
C LEU A 377 3.45 12.84 -13.21
N ARG A 378 3.80 14.11 -13.07
CA ARG A 378 4.72 14.80 -13.98
C ARG A 378 6.12 14.18 -13.96
N LYS A 379 6.65 13.88 -12.77
CA LYS A 379 7.95 13.21 -12.61
C LYS A 379 7.97 11.81 -13.22
N MET A 380 6.90 11.03 -13.03
CA MET A 380 6.76 9.71 -13.64
C MET A 380 6.69 9.80 -15.18
N VAL A 381 5.89 10.72 -15.71
CA VAL A 381 5.75 10.91 -17.17
C VAL A 381 7.06 11.41 -17.78
N ARG A 382 7.74 12.35 -17.11
CA ARG A 382 9.07 12.84 -17.51
C ARG A 382 10.07 11.68 -17.58
N LYS A 383 10.19 10.91 -16.50
CA LYS A 383 11.10 9.75 -16.43
C LYS A 383 10.79 8.72 -17.54
N ARG A 384 9.52 8.36 -17.73
CA ARG A 384 9.11 7.41 -18.79
C ARG A 384 9.44 7.92 -20.19
N ALA A 385 9.28 9.21 -20.44
CA ALA A 385 9.62 9.83 -21.72
C ALA A 385 11.12 9.81 -21.97
N GLU A 386 11.92 10.16 -20.98
CA GLU A 386 13.38 10.10 -21.05
C GLU A 386 13.87 8.65 -21.24
N ASP A 387 13.31 7.69 -20.51
CA ASP A 387 13.66 6.26 -20.64
C ASP A 387 13.27 5.70 -22.02
N HIS A 388 12.14 6.11 -22.59
CA HIS A 388 11.71 5.71 -23.92
C HIS A 388 12.68 6.21 -24.99
N VAL A 389 13.08 7.48 -24.92
CA VAL A 389 14.02 8.12 -25.84
C VAL A 389 15.41 7.49 -25.73
N ARG A 390 15.85 7.18 -24.51
CA ARG A 390 17.10 6.43 -24.28
C ARG A 390 17.10 5.06 -24.95
N LYS A 391 15.99 4.32 -24.87
CA LYS A 391 15.86 3.00 -25.54
C LYS A 391 15.95 3.08 -27.06
N LEU A 392 15.60 4.24 -27.63
CA LEU A 392 15.73 4.51 -29.06
C LEU A 392 17.14 5.00 -29.44
N GLY A 393 18.04 5.22 -28.46
CA GLY A 393 19.37 5.78 -28.69
C GLY A 393 19.36 7.30 -28.92
N GLU A 394 18.28 7.97 -28.52
CA GLU A 394 18.08 9.40 -28.74
C GLU A 394 18.34 10.22 -27.46
N THR A 395 18.50 11.54 -27.61
CA THR A 395 18.85 12.47 -26.50
C THR A 395 17.85 13.62 -26.32
N VAL A 396 16.75 13.65 -27.09
CA VAL A 396 15.74 14.72 -27.01
C VAL A 396 14.33 14.14 -26.91
N VAL A 397 13.56 14.56 -25.91
CA VAL A 397 12.13 14.24 -25.82
C VAL A 397 11.33 15.17 -26.73
N THR A 398 10.70 14.60 -27.74
CA THR A 398 9.84 15.28 -28.71
C THR A 398 8.36 15.08 -28.36
N LEU A 399 7.49 15.89 -28.98
CA LEU A 399 6.05 15.71 -28.86
C LEU A 399 5.57 14.35 -29.41
N GLU A 400 6.29 13.80 -30.39
CA GLU A 400 6.00 12.49 -30.98
C GLU A 400 6.28 11.35 -29.99
N HIS A 401 7.39 11.41 -29.25
CA HIS A 401 7.69 10.47 -28.17
C HIS A 401 6.58 10.49 -27.10
N MET A 402 6.12 11.69 -26.72
CA MET A 402 5.01 11.87 -25.79
C MET A 402 3.69 11.30 -26.33
N ALA A 403 3.42 11.44 -27.63
CA ALA A 403 2.24 10.90 -28.28
C ALA A 403 2.27 9.37 -28.39
N THR A 404 3.43 8.78 -28.69
CA THR A 404 3.67 7.33 -28.73
C THR A 404 3.45 6.70 -27.35
N LEU A 405 3.97 7.32 -26.30
CA LEU A 405 3.75 6.85 -24.92
C LEU A 405 2.29 6.96 -24.49
N ALA A 406 1.58 8.00 -24.91
CA ALA A 406 0.14 8.12 -24.69
C ALA A 406 -0.63 7.01 -25.45
N LYS A 407 -0.31 6.75 -26.72
CA LYS A 407 -0.94 5.69 -27.52
C LYS A 407 -0.68 4.29 -26.96
N ASN A 408 0.55 4.01 -26.53
CA ASN A 408 0.92 2.71 -25.95
C ASN A 408 0.24 2.46 -24.60
N ARG A 409 -0.11 3.51 -23.85
CA ARG A 409 -0.92 3.43 -22.63
C ARG A 409 -2.41 3.17 -22.92
N PHE A 410 -2.89 3.50 -24.12
CA PHE A 410 -4.30 3.45 -24.52
C PHE A 410 -4.56 2.56 -25.73
N LYS A 411 -3.82 1.44 -25.89
CA LYS A 411 -4.17 0.42 -26.91
C LYS A 411 -5.61 -0.10 -26.78
N ASN A 412 -6.25 0.10 -25.62
CA ASN A 412 -7.65 -0.20 -25.34
C ASN A 412 -8.56 1.04 -25.25
N GLY A 413 -8.16 2.19 -25.83
CA GLY A 413 -8.98 3.41 -25.89
C GLY A 413 -8.65 4.47 -24.81
N MET A 414 -8.89 5.75 -25.13
CA MET A 414 -8.82 6.85 -24.17
C MET A 414 -10.00 6.79 -23.19
N PRO A 415 -9.80 6.99 -21.88
CA PRO A 415 -10.89 7.39 -21.00
C PRO A 415 -11.42 8.75 -21.49
N SER A 416 -12.69 8.81 -21.85
CA SER A 416 -13.34 10.06 -22.24
C SER A 416 -13.21 11.10 -21.12
N ARG A 417 -12.86 12.33 -21.52
CA ARG A 417 -12.90 13.51 -20.65
C ARG A 417 -14.27 13.57 -19.97
N PRO A 418 -14.38 13.74 -18.63
CA PRO A 418 -15.68 13.92 -18.01
C PRO A 418 -16.31 15.17 -18.63
N PRO A 419 -17.51 15.08 -19.22
CA PRO A 419 -18.23 16.29 -19.57
C PRO A 419 -18.51 17.06 -18.27
N GLY A 420 -18.21 18.35 -18.30
CA GLY A 420 -18.74 19.25 -17.30
C GLY A 420 -20.27 19.18 -17.32
N ASN A 421 -20.84 19.19 -16.13
CA ASN A 421 -22.26 19.10 -15.79
C ASN A 421 -22.84 17.69 -15.55
N VAL A 422 -23.34 17.59 -14.32
CA VAL A 422 -24.14 16.55 -13.72
C VAL A 422 -25.48 16.44 -14.46
N SER A 423 -25.68 15.34 -15.19
CA SER A 423 -26.95 14.61 -15.35
C SER A 423 -26.81 13.61 -16.50
N SER A 424 -27.37 12.41 -16.32
CA SER A 424 -27.41 11.27 -17.26
C SER A 424 -26.17 10.34 -17.28
N ILE A 425 -26.05 9.49 -16.25
CA ILE A 425 -25.57 8.11 -16.41
C ILE A 425 -26.48 7.21 -15.58
N ALA A 426 -27.65 6.93 -16.14
CA ALA A 426 -28.34 5.67 -15.91
C ALA A 426 -28.12 4.85 -17.19
N GLU A 427 -27.88 3.55 -17.03
CA GLU A 427 -27.70 2.56 -18.11
C GLU A 427 -26.27 2.43 -18.67
N ALA A 428 -25.45 1.66 -17.96
CA ALA A 428 -24.42 0.80 -18.57
C ALA A 428 -24.25 -0.45 -17.70
N GLY A 429 -24.94 -1.52 -18.10
CA GLY A 429 -24.88 -2.83 -17.44
C GLY A 429 -23.53 -3.53 -17.65
N ALA A 430 -23.21 -4.43 -16.72
CA ALA A 430 -22.04 -5.29 -16.73
C ALA A 430 -21.90 -6.07 -18.05
N GLN A 431 -20.68 -6.14 -18.58
CA GLN A 431 -20.33 -7.06 -19.66
C GLN A 431 -19.71 -8.34 -19.09
N PRO A 432 -20.04 -9.53 -19.63
CA PRO A 432 -19.55 -10.82 -19.15
C PRO A 432 -18.10 -11.10 -19.56
N ILE A 433 -17.42 -11.95 -18.77
CA ILE A 433 -15.98 -12.30 -18.88
C ILE A 433 -15.76 -13.55 -19.76
N SER A 434 -16.80 -14.16 -20.36
CA SER A 434 -16.67 -15.33 -21.25
C SER A 434 -17.83 -15.42 -22.27
N ASP A 435 -17.51 -15.78 -23.52
CA ASP A 435 -18.47 -15.94 -24.65
C ASP A 435 -19.01 -17.38 -24.82
N ALA A 436 -18.71 -18.30 -23.91
CA ALA A 436 -19.10 -19.71 -24.05
C ALA A 436 -20.54 -19.99 -23.53
N PRO A 437 -21.35 -20.81 -24.24
CA PRO A 437 -22.75 -21.02 -23.89
C PRO A 437 -22.91 -21.74 -22.54
N PRO A 438 -23.82 -21.28 -21.66
CA PRO A 438 -23.93 -21.77 -20.29
C PRO A 438 -24.23 -23.27 -20.23
N LEU A 439 -23.57 -23.99 -19.31
CA LEU A 439 -23.86 -25.41 -19.07
C LEU A 439 -25.13 -25.57 -18.21
N PRO A 440 -25.90 -26.66 -18.39
CA PRO A 440 -27.01 -26.97 -17.50
C PRO A 440 -26.54 -27.34 -16.09
N TRP A 441 -27.32 -26.95 -15.07
CA TRP A 441 -27.08 -27.25 -13.66
C TRP A 441 -28.16 -28.19 -13.13
N THR A 442 -27.79 -29.13 -12.26
CA THR A 442 -28.79 -29.90 -11.52
C THR A 442 -29.55 -28.98 -10.55
N ALA A 443 -30.81 -29.31 -10.25
CA ALA A 443 -31.64 -28.48 -9.36
C ALA A 443 -31.00 -28.26 -7.97
N GLU A 444 -30.31 -29.28 -7.46
CA GLU A 444 -29.59 -29.22 -6.19
C GLU A 444 -28.39 -28.27 -6.26
N ALA A 445 -27.62 -28.31 -7.36
CA ALA A 445 -26.49 -27.42 -7.60
C ALA A 445 -26.90 -25.96 -7.79
N GLN A 446 -28.01 -25.72 -8.49
CA GLN A 446 -28.59 -24.38 -8.64
C GLN A 446 -29.09 -23.85 -7.30
N THR A 447 -29.77 -24.68 -6.50
CA THR A 447 -30.23 -24.30 -5.16
C THR A 447 -29.05 -23.93 -4.26
N HIS A 448 -27.95 -24.69 -4.32
CA HIS A 448 -26.72 -24.36 -3.59
C HIS A 448 -26.13 -23.01 -4.03
N LEU A 449 -26.05 -22.76 -5.34
CA LEU A 449 -25.60 -21.48 -5.88
C LEU A 449 -26.47 -20.30 -5.41
N ASP A 450 -27.79 -20.48 -5.39
CA ASP A 450 -28.74 -19.44 -5.01
C ASP A 450 -28.67 -19.07 -3.51
N THR A 451 -28.13 -19.95 -2.65
CA THR A 451 -27.88 -19.63 -1.24
C THR A 451 -26.67 -18.74 -1.02
N MET A 452 -25.82 -18.53 -2.04
CA MET A 452 -24.62 -17.69 -1.94
C MET A 452 -24.97 -16.20 -2.07
N PRO A 453 -24.18 -15.29 -1.48
CA PRO A 453 -24.33 -13.85 -1.71
C PRO A 453 -24.31 -13.49 -3.21
N PRO A 454 -25.19 -12.58 -3.70
CA PRO A 454 -25.33 -12.30 -5.14
C PRO A 454 -24.04 -11.95 -5.89
N PHE A 455 -23.06 -11.36 -5.20
CA PHE A 455 -21.77 -10.98 -5.79
C PHE A 455 -20.82 -12.17 -6.04
N LEU A 456 -21.06 -13.33 -5.39
CA LEU A 456 -20.27 -14.56 -5.57
C LEU A 456 -20.89 -15.53 -6.57
N GLN A 457 -22.21 -15.46 -6.79
CA GLN A 457 -22.94 -16.40 -7.62
C GLN A 457 -22.41 -16.48 -9.05
N GLU A 458 -22.08 -15.34 -9.66
CA GLU A 458 -21.58 -15.31 -11.03
C GLU A 458 -20.17 -15.91 -11.15
N GLY A 459 -19.28 -15.61 -10.21
CA GLY A 459 -17.92 -16.16 -10.20
C GLY A 459 -17.90 -17.67 -9.96
N VAL A 460 -18.71 -18.17 -9.03
CA VAL A 460 -18.85 -19.61 -8.76
C VAL A 460 -19.49 -20.32 -9.94
N ARG A 461 -20.50 -19.71 -10.59
CA ARG A 461 -21.14 -20.26 -11.78
C ARG A 461 -20.13 -20.48 -12.90
N GLN A 462 -19.37 -19.44 -13.24
CA GLN A 462 -18.38 -19.49 -14.31
C GLN A 462 -17.31 -20.57 -14.07
N VAL A 463 -16.79 -20.69 -12.84
CA VAL A 463 -15.78 -21.73 -12.52
C VAL A 463 -16.34 -23.14 -12.57
N ALA A 464 -17.51 -23.37 -11.99
CA ALA A 464 -18.09 -24.70 -12.00
C ALA A 464 -18.38 -25.16 -13.44
N GLU A 465 -18.84 -24.25 -14.31
CA GLU A 465 -19.05 -24.52 -15.73
C GLU A 465 -17.74 -24.77 -16.47
N ASP A 466 -16.69 -23.98 -16.24
CA ASP A 466 -15.40 -24.18 -16.91
C ASP A 466 -14.70 -25.48 -16.48
N VAL A 467 -14.76 -25.84 -15.19
CA VAL A 467 -14.26 -27.14 -14.72
C VAL A 467 -15.08 -28.29 -15.32
N ALA A 468 -16.41 -28.15 -15.35
CA ALA A 468 -17.27 -29.15 -15.99
C ALA A 468 -16.90 -29.34 -17.47
N ARG A 469 -16.68 -28.26 -18.22
CA ARG A 469 -16.24 -28.33 -19.63
C ARG A 469 -14.88 -29.01 -19.78
N ASN A 470 -13.90 -28.63 -18.98
CA ASN A 470 -12.55 -29.19 -19.03
C ASN A 470 -12.52 -30.70 -18.71
N GLU A 471 -13.46 -31.16 -17.88
CA GLU A 471 -13.63 -32.58 -17.55
C GLU A 471 -14.56 -33.33 -18.52
N GLY A 472 -15.06 -32.68 -19.58
CA GLY A 472 -16.00 -33.28 -20.53
C GLY A 472 -17.36 -33.60 -19.92
N ARG A 473 -17.75 -32.93 -18.83
CA ARG A 473 -19.07 -33.06 -18.23
C ARG A 473 -20.08 -32.23 -19.02
N LEU A 474 -21.29 -32.77 -19.12
CA LEU A 474 -22.40 -32.12 -19.82
C LEU A 474 -23.22 -31.20 -18.90
N GLU A 475 -22.99 -31.24 -17.59
CA GLU A 475 -23.72 -30.47 -16.58
C GLU A 475 -22.89 -30.24 -15.32
N VAL A 476 -23.26 -29.21 -14.55
CA VAL A 476 -22.74 -28.96 -13.20
C VAL A 476 -23.66 -29.64 -12.17
N ASN A 477 -23.10 -30.49 -11.32
CA ASN A 477 -23.86 -31.20 -10.28
C ASN A 477 -23.22 -31.06 -8.90
N MET A 478 -23.96 -31.39 -7.84
CA MET A 478 -23.49 -31.26 -6.46
C MET A 478 -22.21 -32.03 -6.17
N LYS A 479 -21.95 -33.15 -6.86
CA LYS A 479 -20.71 -33.91 -6.69
C LYS A 479 -19.49 -33.16 -7.23
N LEU A 480 -19.66 -32.38 -8.29
CA LEU A 480 -18.62 -31.48 -8.79
C LEU A 480 -18.37 -30.35 -7.79
N LEU A 481 -19.44 -29.70 -7.30
CA LEU A 481 -19.35 -28.61 -6.34
C LEU A 481 -18.72 -29.07 -5.01
N GLN A 482 -19.15 -30.20 -4.45
CA GLN A 482 -18.57 -30.77 -3.23
C GLN A 482 -17.10 -31.14 -3.40
N ARG A 483 -16.69 -31.65 -4.58
CA ARG A 483 -15.28 -31.95 -4.82
C ARG A 483 -14.43 -30.67 -4.93
N LEU A 484 -14.97 -29.61 -5.55
CA LEU A 484 -14.34 -28.29 -5.56
C LEU A 484 -14.23 -27.70 -4.13
N GLU A 485 -15.11 -28.12 -3.22
CA GLU A 485 -15.08 -27.75 -1.80
C GLU A 485 -14.12 -28.63 -0.95
N ASP A 486 -13.89 -29.89 -1.33
CA ASP A 486 -13.16 -30.91 -0.56
C ASP A 486 -11.64 -30.98 -0.84
N GLU A 487 -11.14 -30.51 -1.99
CA GLU A 487 -9.73 -30.67 -2.41
C GLU A 487 -8.71 -29.78 -1.65
N ASP A 488 -9.13 -29.05 -0.59
CA ASP A 488 -8.34 -28.04 0.15
C ASP A 488 -8.05 -28.38 1.64
N GLU A 489 -7.91 -29.66 2.03
CA GLU A 489 -7.48 -30.06 3.40
C GLU A 489 -6.43 -31.18 3.50
N PRO A 490 -5.36 -31.01 4.31
CA PRO A 490 -4.75 -32.12 5.01
C PRO A 490 -5.43 -32.35 6.39
N ARG A 491 -6.33 -33.33 6.42
CA ARG A 491 -6.77 -34.19 7.54
C ARG A 491 -7.12 -33.55 8.92
N ARG A 492 -8.45 -33.46 9.13
CA ARG A 492 -9.28 -33.76 10.32
C ARG A 492 -9.54 -32.69 11.42
N ALA A 493 -10.78 -32.19 11.34
CA ALA A 493 -11.86 -32.22 12.33
C ALA A 493 -12.04 -31.01 13.28
N PHE A 494 -12.92 -30.07 12.90
CA PHE A 494 -14.25 -29.75 13.50
C PHE A 494 -14.89 -28.56 12.73
N PRO A 495 -16.19 -28.24 12.88
CA PRO A 495 -17.02 -27.69 11.80
C PRO A 495 -17.30 -26.20 11.98
N SER A 496 -17.01 -25.40 10.97
CA SER A 496 -17.77 -24.18 10.65
C SER A 496 -17.49 -23.77 9.21
N THR A 497 -18.57 -23.76 8.45
CA THR A 497 -18.70 -23.49 7.03
C THR A 497 -18.20 -22.08 6.64
N PHE A 498 -17.77 -21.92 5.38
CA PHE A 498 -17.72 -20.67 4.58
C PHE A 498 -16.39 -19.97 4.20
N VAL A 499 -15.19 -20.45 4.53
CA VAL A 499 -13.94 -19.68 4.21
C VAL A 499 -13.11 -20.22 3.02
N LYS A 500 -13.43 -21.36 2.41
CA LYS A 500 -12.45 -22.07 1.55
C LYS A 500 -12.54 -21.88 0.02
N ILE A 501 -13.56 -21.22 -0.53
CA ILE A 501 -13.75 -21.14 -2.00
C ILE A 501 -12.84 -20.08 -2.69
N VAL A 502 -12.20 -19.18 -1.94
CA VAL A 502 -11.38 -18.09 -2.53
C VAL A 502 -9.97 -18.56 -2.95
N VAL A 503 -9.49 -19.73 -2.51
CA VAL A 503 -8.06 -20.11 -2.59
C VAL A 503 -7.67 -20.91 -3.85
N GLN A 504 -8.61 -21.47 -4.62
CA GLN A 504 -8.29 -22.34 -5.77
C GLN A 504 -8.27 -21.67 -7.15
N PHE A 505 -8.40 -20.35 -7.25
CA PHE A 505 -8.52 -19.62 -8.53
C PHE A 505 -7.20 -19.36 -9.30
N SER A 506 -6.03 -19.78 -8.78
CA SER A 506 -4.72 -19.29 -9.27
C SER A 506 -3.86 -20.32 -10.03
N THR A 507 -4.35 -21.49 -10.45
CA THR A 507 -3.49 -22.54 -11.05
C THR A 507 -3.86 -23.01 -12.47
N LEU A 508 -4.78 -22.36 -13.19
CA LEU A 508 -5.09 -22.71 -14.58
C LEU A 508 -5.18 -21.49 -15.49
N LEU A 509 -4.06 -20.78 -15.66
CA LEU A 509 -3.80 -19.84 -16.77
C LEU A 509 -2.28 -19.61 -16.88
N CYS A 510 -1.55 -20.69 -17.19
CA CYS A 510 -0.17 -20.66 -17.65
C CYS A 510 -0.04 -21.60 -18.85
N LEU A 511 -0.41 -21.11 -20.03
CA LEU A 511 0.21 -21.38 -21.33
C LEU A 511 0.02 -20.17 -22.24
#